data_AF-A0A7S3WYB5-F1
#
_entry.id   AF-A0A7S3WYB5-F1
#
_cell.length_a   1.000
_cell.length_b   1.000
_cell.length_c   1.000
_cell.angle_alpha   90.00
_cell.angle_beta   90.00
_cell.angle_gamma   90.00
#
_symmetry.space_group_name_H-M   'P 1'
#
loop_
_entity.id
_entity.type
_entity.pdbx_description
1 polymer ?
#
loop_
_entity_poly.entity_id
_entity_poly.type
_entity_poly.pdbx_seq_one_letter_code
_entity_poly.pdbx_strand_id
1 'polypeptide(L)'
;NRQTQLPGTGVDRNSHHDQVSGPLRALPRSESMDCVNDPRFMSNSVIAKRLAAFQTISVVAVIMVNLSKATMFNLEGNMNINTKMGVIQYLGVVIMTLVFLMNLTTVVVVVQQMFMTYRLLTTGPTGFEVAKSYYLNPNITTLRHVAIKMFFIALPLYVAGQSCMVVTNFAKSNNDASLALAWPIVGFLLLTSCCLCWVSNKQQSIFRDRYAMAKMHETPLLNHIDSMSSSNRSGFAGFVDVQ
;
A
#
# COMPACT_ATOMS: atom_id res chain seq x y z
N ASN A 1 -5.01 -64.37 0.27
CA ASN A 1 -5.05 -63.03 0.89
C ASN A 1 -4.26 -62.06 0.04
N ARG A 2 -4.93 -61.42 -0.92
CA ARG A 2 -4.37 -60.49 -1.90
C ARG A 2 -4.90 -59.11 -1.50
N GLN A 3 -4.09 -58.29 -0.83
CA GLN A 3 -4.48 -56.93 -0.50
C GLN A 3 -4.42 -56.08 -1.77
N THR A 4 -5.59 -55.63 -2.19
CA THR A 4 -5.84 -54.65 -3.23
C THR A 4 -5.28 -53.30 -2.76
N GLN A 5 -4.14 -52.89 -3.31
CA GLN A 5 -3.66 -51.51 -3.23
C GLN A 5 -4.63 -50.62 -4.00
N LEU A 6 -5.26 -49.68 -3.30
CA LEU A 6 -6.05 -48.62 -3.91
C LEU A 6 -5.09 -47.63 -4.61
N PRO A 7 -5.37 -47.23 -5.86
CA PRO A 7 -4.58 -46.26 -6.57
C PRO A 7 -4.68 -44.90 -5.87
N GLY A 8 -3.53 -44.35 -5.49
CA GLY A 8 -3.41 -43.02 -4.94
C GLY A 8 -3.91 -41.98 -5.93
N THR A 9 -5.02 -41.33 -5.60
CA THR A 9 -5.49 -40.13 -6.27
C THR A 9 -4.52 -39.00 -5.91
N GLY A 10 -3.50 -38.81 -6.75
CA GLY A 10 -2.73 -37.58 -6.82
C GLY A 10 -3.67 -36.44 -7.20
N VAL A 11 -4.27 -35.81 -6.19
CA VAL A 11 -5.01 -34.57 -6.37
C VAL A 11 -3.98 -33.46 -6.54
N ASP A 12 -3.60 -33.22 -7.80
CA ASP A 12 -2.91 -32.01 -8.23
C ASP A 12 -3.82 -30.80 -7.97
N ARG A 13 -3.81 -30.31 -6.73
CA ARG A 13 -4.68 -29.24 -6.25
C ARG A 13 -4.08 -27.83 -6.39
N ASN A 14 -3.06 -27.64 -7.22
CA ASN A 14 -2.24 -26.42 -7.21
C ASN A 14 -1.89 -25.84 -8.60
N SER A 15 -2.85 -25.75 -9.53
CA SER A 15 -2.57 -25.09 -10.83
C SER A 15 -3.64 -24.09 -11.33
N HIS A 16 -4.72 -23.84 -10.58
CA HIS A 16 -5.85 -23.04 -11.07
C HIS A 16 -5.97 -21.59 -10.55
N HIS A 17 -4.96 -21.03 -9.87
CA HIS A 17 -5.09 -19.67 -9.30
C HIS A 17 -4.38 -18.52 -10.03
N ASP A 18 -3.65 -18.76 -11.13
CA ASP A 18 -2.68 -17.78 -11.66
C ASP A 18 -2.93 -17.33 -13.10
N GLN A 19 -4.17 -16.96 -13.45
CA GLN A 19 -4.43 -16.08 -14.60
C GLN A 19 -5.26 -14.87 -14.19
N VAL A 20 -4.65 -13.97 -13.41
CA VAL A 20 -5.18 -12.60 -13.24
C VAL A 20 -4.67 -11.77 -14.42
N SER A 21 -5.37 -11.87 -15.55
CA SER A 21 -5.11 -11.12 -16.77
C SER A 21 -5.62 -9.68 -16.62
N GLY A 22 -4.71 -8.71 -16.49
CA GLY A 22 -5.08 -7.29 -16.49
C GLY A 22 -4.00 -6.32 -15.98
N PRO A 23 -4.30 -5.00 -15.93
CA PRO A 23 -3.42 -3.95 -15.39
C PRO A 23 -2.99 -4.16 -13.93
N LEU A 24 -3.57 -5.15 -13.25
CA LEU A 24 -3.17 -5.63 -11.93
C LEU A 24 -1.81 -6.33 -11.92
N ARG A 25 -1.25 -6.76 -13.06
CA ARG A 25 0.11 -7.33 -13.14
C ARG A 25 1.22 -6.29 -12.87
N ALA A 26 0.90 -5.00 -13.00
CA ALA A 26 1.80 -3.90 -12.62
C ALA A 26 1.83 -3.65 -11.09
N LEU A 27 0.95 -4.30 -10.33
CA LEU A 27 1.08 -4.34 -8.88
C LEU A 27 2.10 -5.44 -8.55
N PRO A 28 3.27 -5.11 -7.98
CA PRO A 28 4.24 -6.11 -7.58
C PRO A 28 3.53 -7.08 -6.63
N ARG A 29 3.52 -8.36 -7.03
CA ARG A 29 3.00 -9.48 -6.25
C ARG A 29 3.65 -9.39 -4.87
N SER A 30 2.85 -9.60 -3.83
CA SER A 30 3.20 -9.41 -2.41
C SER A 30 4.23 -10.42 -1.90
N GLU A 31 5.40 -10.49 -2.53
CA GLU A 31 6.42 -11.51 -2.26
C GLU A 31 7.34 -11.17 -1.07
N SER A 32 6.99 -10.15 -0.28
CA SER A 32 7.84 -9.58 0.79
C SER A 32 7.17 -9.56 2.15
N MET A 33 6.45 -10.61 2.52
CA MET A 33 5.81 -10.65 3.83
C MET A 33 6.22 -11.87 4.64
N ASP A 34 7.51 -12.14 4.76
CA ASP A 34 7.98 -13.09 5.75
C ASP A 34 7.72 -12.54 7.16
N CYS A 35 6.59 -12.99 7.72
CA CYS A 35 6.20 -12.80 9.10
C CYS A 35 6.71 -14.02 9.89
N VAL A 36 8.02 -14.27 9.84
CA VAL A 36 8.67 -15.22 10.75
C VAL A 36 9.17 -14.38 11.91
N ASN A 37 8.49 -14.49 13.06
CA ASN A 37 9.03 -13.93 14.28
C ASN A 37 10.21 -14.82 14.69
N ASP A 38 11.36 -14.20 14.93
CA ASP A 38 12.43 -14.88 15.66
C ASP A 38 11.88 -15.24 17.06
N PRO A 39 11.96 -16.51 17.48
CA PRO A 39 11.47 -16.96 18.80
C PRO A 39 12.10 -16.19 19.98
N ARG A 40 13.21 -15.47 19.76
CA ARG A 40 13.84 -14.59 20.75
C ARG A 40 13.10 -13.27 20.97
N PHE A 41 12.22 -12.86 20.04
CA PHE A 41 11.53 -11.55 20.06
C PHE A 41 10.01 -11.66 20.23
N MET A 42 9.54 -12.53 21.14
CA MET A 42 8.09 -12.73 21.37
C MET A 42 7.34 -11.47 21.82
N SER A 43 8.01 -10.44 22.34
CA SER A 43 7.37 -9.19 22.76
C SER A 43 7.10 -8.20 21.63
N ASN A 44 7.81 -8.30 20.49
CA ASN A 44 7.76 -7.30 19.42
C ASN A 44 7.55 -7.97 18.06
N SER A 45 6.33 -8.45 17.81
CA SER A 45 5.99 -9.07 16.53
C SER A 45 6.27 -8.13 15.35
N VAL A 46 6.76 -8.69 14.24
CA VAL A 46 6.99 -7.92 12.99
C VAL A 46 5.70 -7.27 12.50
N ILE A 47 4.56 -7.95 12.73
CA ILE A 47 3.22 -7.43 12.41
C ILE A 47 2.93 -6.13 13.18
N ALA A 48 3.20 -6.08 14.48
CA ALA A 48 2.97 -4.89 15.29
C ALA A 48 3.80 -3.68 14.80
N LYS A 49 5.07 -3.89 14.45
CA LYS A 49 5.93 -2.83 13.89
C LYS A 49 5.38 -2.27 12.57
N ARG A 50 4.86 -3.15 11.70
CA ARG A 50 4.23 -2.74 10.42
C ARG A 50 2.90 -2.02 10.65
N LEU A 51 2.09 -2.47 11.60
CA LEU A 51 0.83 -1.81 11.98
C LEU A 51 1.07 -0.40 12.52
N ALA A 52 2.11 -0.21 13.34
CA ALA A 52 2.49 1.12 13.82
C ALA A 52 2.85 2.08 12.66
N ALA A 53 3.56 1.61 11.64
CA ALA A 53 3.83 2.41 10.44
C ALA A 53 2.53 2.79 9.70
N PHE A 54 1.60 1.84 9.52
CA PHE A 54 0.30 2.12 8.88
C PHE A 54 -0.57 3.09 9.67
N GLN A 55 -0.48 3.07 11.00
CA GLN A 55 -1.17 4.04 11.84
C GLN A 55 -0.73 5.47 11.52
N THR A 56 0.57 5.73 11.34
CA THR A 56 1.06 7.07 10.98
C THR A 56 0.52 7.54 9.63
N ILE A 57 0.51 6.65 8.62
CA ILE A 57 -0.06 6.93 7.29
C ILE A 57 -1.56 7.27 7.41
N SER A 58 -2.30 6.51 8.23
CA SER A 58 -3.73 6.76 8.45
C SER A 58 -3.99 8.13 9.08
N VAL A 59 -3.17 8.55 10.06
CA VAL A 59 -3.31 9.87 10.70
C VAL A 59 -3.07 11.00 9.69
N VAL A 60 -2.01 10.89 8.89
CA VAL A 60 -1.71 11.88 7.84
C VAL A 60 -2.81 11.92 6.77
N ALA A 61 -3.34 10.76 6.37
CA ALA A 61 -4.45 10.68 5.42
C ALA A 61 -5.73 11.37 5.96
N VAL A 62 -6.06 11.20 7.25
CA VAL A 62 -7.19 11.91 7.88
C VAL A 62 -6.99 13.43 7.87
N ILE A 63 -5.78 13.90 8.16
CA ILE A 63 -5.45 15.34 8.08
C ILE A 63 -5.66 15.85 6.65
N MET A 64 -5.18 15.11 5.64
CA MET A 64 -5.35 15.46 4.23
C MET A 64 -6.83 15.48 3.80
N VAL A 65 -7.66 14.55 4.29
CA VAL A 65 -9.12 14.57 4.08
C VAL A 65 -9.73 15.86 4.60
N ASN A 66 -9.39 16.24 5.84
CA ASN A 66 -9.94 17.45 6.46
C ASN A 66 -9.51 18.73 5.75
N LEU A 67 -8.24 18.82 5.35
CA LEU A 67 -7.72 19.96 4.60
C LEU A 67 -8.36 20.07 3.21
N SER A 68 -8.48 18.94 2.50
CA SER A 68 -9.11 18.91 1.18
C SER A 68 -10.58 19.32 1.25
N LYS A 69 -11.32 18.81 2.26
CA LYS A 69 -12.70 19.19 2.55
C LYS A 69 -12.84 20.69 2.79
N ALA A 70 -11.98 21.27 3.64
CA ALA A 70 -12.02 22.69 3.94
C ALA A 70 -11.78 23.55 2.68
N THR A 71 -10.85 23.15 1.82
CA THR A 71 -10.60 23.86 0.55
C THR A 71 -11.71 23.71 -0.47
N MET A 72 -12.42 22.58 -0.49
CA MET A 72 -13.57 22.39 -1.37
C MET A 72 -14.75 23.29 -0.98
N PHE A 73 -15.03 23.42 0.32
CA PHE A 73 -16.16 24.23 0.79
C PHE A 73 -15.91 25.73 0.80
N ASN A 74 -14.65 26.17 0.80
CA ASN A 74 -14.30 27.59 0.69
C ASN A 74 -14.52 28.18 -0.72
N LEU A 75 -14.82 27.35 -1.72
CA LEU A 75 -15.10 27.83 -3.07
C LEU A 75 -16.55 28.30 -3.21
N GLU A 76 -16.73 29.61 -3.32
CA GLU A 76 -18.04 30.23 -3.59
C GLU A 76 -18.66 29.74 -4.91
N GLY A 77 -19.98 29.57 -4.89
CA GLY A 77 -20.77 28.90 -5.92
C GLY A 77 -21.03 29.64 -7.24
N ASN A 78 -20.44 30.83 -7.47
CA ASN A 78 -20.58 31.54 -8.74
C ASN A 78 -19.61 30.99 -9.81
N MET A 79 -19.78 29.72 -10.17
CA MET A 79 -19.00 29.07 -11.23
C MET A 79 -19.65 29.33 -12.60
N ASN A 80 -19.20 30.38 -13.28
CA ASN A 80 -19.59 30.59 -14.67
C ASN A 80 -18.66 29.78 -15.59
N ILE A 81 -19.14 28.63 -16.07
CA ILE A 81 -18.37 27.67 -16.89
C ILE A 81 -17.90 28.29 -18.21
N ASN A 82 -18.58 29.34 -18.68
CA ASN A 82 -18.24 30.03 -19.93
C ASN A 82 -16.95 30.87 -19.82
N THR A 83 -16.47 31.17 -18.61
CA THR A 83 -15.26 31.96 -18.40
C THR A 83 -14.06 31.03 -18.20
N LYS A 84 -12.90 31.36 -18.80
CA LYS A 84 -11.63 30.59 -18.65
C LYS A 84 -11.27 30.32 -17.17
N MET A 85 -11.55 31.29 -16.29
CA MET A 85 -11.33 31.15 -14.85
C MET A 85 -12.26 30.14 -14.18
N GLY A 86 -13.50 30.03 -14.66
CA GLY A 86 -14.46 29.03 -14.18
C GLY A 86 -14.02 27.60 -14.50
N VAL A 87 -13.40 27.38 -15.66
CA VAL A 87 -12.85 26.07 -16.05
C VAL A 87 -11.71 25.66 -15.12
N ILE A 88 -10.80 26.58 -14.79
CA ILE A 88 -9.68 26.33 -13.87
C ILE A 88 -10.21 26.03 -12.46
N GLN A 89 -11.22 26.77 -12.01
CA GLN A 89 -11.89 26.54 -10.73
C GLN A 89 -12.54 25.16 -10.66
N TYR A 90 -13.30 24.78 -11.70
CA TYR A 90 -13.91 23.47 -11.80
C TYR A 90 -12.87 22.35 -11.77
N LEU A 91 -11.76 22.50 -12.53
CA LEU A 91 -10.66 21.55 -12.52
C LEU A 91 -10.03 21.41 -11.13
N GLY A 92 -9.82 22.53 -10.42
CA GLY A 92 -9.35 22.53 -9.03
C GLY A 92 -10.27 21.74 -8.09
N VAL A 93 -11.59 21.95 -8.20
CA VAL A 93 -12.60 21.22 -7.40
C VAL A 93 -12.58 19.73 -7.72
N VAL A 94 -12.50 19.35 -9.00
CA VAL A 94 -12.45 17.95 -9.43
C VAL A 94 -11.21 17.26 -8.88
N ILE A 95 -10.03 17.90 -8.99
CA ILE A 95 -8.77 17.39 -8.45
C ILE A 95 -8.86 17.22 -6.92
N MET A 96 -9.39 18.21 -6.20
CA MET A 96 -9.54 18.13 -4.73
C MET A 96 -10.54 17.06 -4.30
N THR A 97 -11.62 16.87 -5.06
CA THR A 97 -12.61 15.81 -4.82
C THR A 97 -11.97 14.44 -4.98
N LEU A 98 -11.15 14.26 -6.02
CA LEU A 98 -10.41 13.02 -6.26
C LEU A 98 -9.41 12.75 -5.13
N VAL A 99 -8.65 13.77 -4.69
CA VAL A 99 -7.74 13.68 -3.53
C VAL A 99 -8.49 13.30 -2.26
N PHE A 100 -9.66 13.90 -2.01
CA PHE A 100 -10.52 13.57 -0.88
C PHE A 100 -10.94 12.10 -0.92
N LEU A 101 -11.42 11.60 -2.07
CA LEU A 101 -11.83 10.21 -2.23
C LEU A 101 -10.66 9.24 -2.04
N MET A 102 -9.50 9.49 -2.65
CA MET A 102 -8.31 8.64 -2.51
C MET A 102 -7.83 8.53 -1.05
N ASN A 103 -7.79 9.65 -0.32
CA ASN A 103 -7.40 9.62 1.09
C ASN A 103 -8.47 8.96 1.97
N LEU A 104 -9.76 9.20 1.71
CA LEU A 104 -10.85 8.56 2.45
C LEU A 104 -10.83 7.04 2.28
N THR A 105 -10.69 6.55 1.04
CA THR A 105 -10.55 5.11 0.76
C THR A 105 -9.33 4.53 1.46
N THR A 106 -8.20 5.25 1.48
CA THR A 106 -6.99 4.82 2.19
C THR A 106 -7.26 4.65 3.69
N VAL A 107 -7.87 5.65 4.32
CA VAL A 107 -8.19 5.60 5.76
C VAL A 107 -9.10 4.42 6.08
N VAL A 108 -10.18 4.23 5.31
CA VAL A 108 -11.13 3.13 5.54
C VAL A 108 -10.43 1.77 5.45
N VAL A 109 -9.67 1.53 4.38
CA VAL A 109 -8.97 0.26 4.19
C VAL A 109 -7.94 0.01 5.30
N VAL A 110 -7.10 1.01 5.62
CA VAL A 110 -6.03 0.85 6.60
C VAL A 110 -6.57 0.67 8.02
N VAL A 111 -7.54 1.49 8.44
CA VAL A 111 -8.13 1.40 9.78
C VAL A 111 -8.88 0.09 9.97
N GLN A 112 -9.66 -0.34 8.97
CA GLN A 112 -10.40 -1.61 9.05
C GLN A 112 -9.44 -2.81 9.14
N GLN A 113 -8.38 -2.83 8.33
CA GLN A 113 -7.37 -3.88 8.39
C GLN A 113 -6.61 -3.88 9.74
N MET A 114 -6.28 -2.70 10.25
CA MET A 114 -5.62 -2.54 11.54
C MET A 114 -6.49 -3.07 12.68
N PHE A 115 -7.77 -2.68 12.72
CA PHE A 115 -8.73 -3.15 13.73
C PHE A 115 -8.89 -4.67 13.72
N MET A 116 -9.13 -5.28 12.56
CA MET A 116 -9.31 -6.73 12.45
C MET A 116 -8.02 -7.49 12.83
N THR A 117 -6.86 -7.00 12.42
CA THR A 117 -5.58 -7.65 12.75
C THR A 117 -5.30 -7.58 14.25
N TYR A 118 -5.53 -6.44 14.91
CA TYR A 118 -5.36 -6.32 16.37
C TYR A 118 -6.31 -7.23 17.13
N ARG A 119 -7.57 -7.34 16.70
CA ARG A 119 -8.54 -8.24 17.33
C ARG A 119 -8.13 -9.72 17.22
N LEU A 120 -7.61 -10.13 16.06
CA LEU A 120 -7.11 -11.50 15.87
C LEU A 120 -5.87 -11.77 16.72
N LEU A 121 -4.95 -10.80 16.83
CA LEU A 121 -3.75 -10.93 17.67
C LEU A 121 -4.07 -11.20 19.14
N THR A 122 -5.21 -10.71 19.63
CA THR A 122 -5.65 -10.94 21.03
C THR A 122 -6.47 -12.22 21.23
N THR A 123 -6.64 -13.05 20.20
CA THR A 123 -7.48 -14.26 20.28
C THR A 123 -6.69 -15.45 20.86
N GLY A 124 -6.40 -15.41 22.16
CA GLY A 124 -5.82 -16.56 22.89
C GLY A 124 -4.44 -17.01 22.39
N PRO A 125 -4.00 -18.24 22.75
CA PRO A 125 -2.65 -18.74 22.44
C PRO A 125 -2.40 -18.95 20.94
N THR A 126 -3.46 -19.17 20.14
CA THR A 126 -3.39 -19.36 18.68
C THR A 126 -3.64 -18.07 17.89
N GLY A 127 -3.96 -16.96 18.56
CA GLY A 127 -4.37 -15.71 17.91
C GLY A 127 -3.32 -15.14 16.96
N PHE A 128 -2.04 -15.33 17.28
CA PHE A 128 -0.93 -14.89 16.43
C PHE A 128 -0.91 -15.60 15.07
N GLU A 129 -1.11 -16.92 15.03
CA GLU A 129 -1.09 -17.70 13.78
C GLU A 129 -2.29 -17.34 12.89
N VAL A 130 -3.47 -17.18 13.50
CA VAL A 130 -4.68 -16.75 12.80
C VAL A 130 -4.50 -15.33 12.25
N ALA A 131 -3.99 -14.39 13.06
CA ALA A 131 -3.70 -13.02 12.61
C ALA A 131 -2.68 -13.00 11.46
N LYS A 132 -1.63 -13.83 11.55
CA LYS A 132 -0.64 -13.99 10.47
C LYS A 132 -1.29 -14.46 9.18
N SER A 133 -2.14 -15.49 9.24
CA SER A 133 -2.84 -16.03 8.06
C SER A 133 -3.79 -15.01 7.40
N TYR A 134 -4.53 -14.23 8.20
CA TYR A 134 -5.39 -13.15 7.72
C TYR A 134 -4.57 -12.02 7.09
N TYR A 135 -3.49 -11.62 7.77
CA TYR A 135 -2.63 -10.52 7.35
C TYR A 135 -1.86 -10.82 6.05
N LEU A 136 -1.53 -12.09 5.82
CA LEU A 136 -0.87 -12.60 4.61
C LEU A 136 -1.81 -12.90 3.45
N ASN A 137 -3.12 -12.80 3.65
CA ASN A 137 -4.08 -13.06 2.58
C ASN A 137 -3.81 -12.11 1.39
N PRO A 138 -3.65 -12.65 0.15
CA PRO A 138 -3.28 -11.84 -1.01
C PRO A 138 -4.32 -10.77 -1.35
N ASN A 139 -5.60 -11.02 -1.11
CA ASN A 139 -6.67 -10.04 -1.36
C ASN A 139 -6.58 -8.85 -0.39
N ILE A 140 -6.31 -9.11 0.89
CA ILE A 140 -6.14 -8.06 1.90
C ILE A 140 -4.85 -7.26 1.63
N THR A 141 -3.78 -7.96 1.25
CA THR A 141 -2.47 -7.35 0.99
C THR A 141 -2.50 -6.47 -0.26
N THR A 142 -3.15 -6.91 -1.34
CA THR A 142 -3.33 -6.10 -2.56
C THR A 142 -4.16 -4.85 -2.29
N LEU A 143 -5.28 -4.96 -1.58
CA LEU A 143 -6.07 -3.79 -1.17
C LEU A 143 -5.25 -2.79 -0.35
N ARG A 144 -4.41 -3.28 0.56
CA ARG A 144 -3.51 -2.43 1.35
C ARG A 144 -2.51 -1.68 0.46
N HIS A 145 -1.87 -2.39 -0.47
CA HIS A 145 -0.91 -1.76 -1.39
C HIS A 145 -1.59 -0.74 -2.31
N VAL A 146 -2.79 -1.02 -2.77
CA VAL A 146 -3.59 -0.08 -3.57
C VAL A 146 -3.91 1.17 -2.75
N ALA A 147 -4.38 1.02 -1.51
CA ALA A 147 -4.64 2.14 -0.60
C ALA A 147 -3.38 3.00 -0.38
N ILE A 148 -2.25 2.37 -0.05
CA ILE A 148 -0.99 3.10 0.18
C ILE A 148 -0.52 3.82 -1.10
N LYS A 149 -0.66 3.19 -2.28
CA LYS A 149 -0.34 3.83 -3.56
C LYS A 149 -1.25 5.03 -3.84
N MET A 150 -2.56 4.91 -3.58
CA MET A 150 -3.51 6.01 -3.71
C MET A 150 -3.13 7.18 -2.80
N PHE A 151 -2.75 6.92 -1.56
CA PHE A 151 -2.26 7.95 -0.63
C PHE A 151 -1.02 8.70 -1.17
N PHE A 152 0.00 7.97 -1.63
CA PHE A 152 1.21 8.61 -2.16
C PHE A 152 0.97 9.38 -3.46
N ILE A 153 0.00 8.98 -4.29
CA ILE A 153 -0.41 9.72 -5.49
C ILE A 153 -1.25 10.96 -5.10
N ALA A 154 -2.06 10.86 -4.05
CA ALA A 154 -2.90 11.96 -3.59
C ALA A 154 -2.08 13.15 -3.04
N LEU A 155 -0.88 12.92 -2.50
CA LEU A 155 -0.01 14.00 -1.99
C LEU A 155 0.42 15.03 -3.06
N PRO A 156 1.09 14.66 -4.17
CA PRO A 156 1.44 15.62 -5.23
C PRO A 156 0.17 16.18 -5.90
N LEU A 157 -0.88 15.38 -6.02
CA LEU A 157 -2.14 15.81 -6.61
C LEU A 157 -2.86 16.87 -5.76
N TYR A 158 -2.77 16.79 -4.43
CA TYR A 158 -3.25 17.82 -3.51
C TYR A 158 -2.53 19.15 -3.72
N VAL A 159 -1.19 19.13 -3.80
CA VAL A 159 -0.40 20.34 -4.05
C VAL A 159 -0.73 20.95 -5.41
N ALA A 160 -0.91 20.11 -6.44
CA ALA A 160 -1.36 20.55 -7.76
C ALA A 160 -2.77 21.18 -7.69
N GLY A 161 -3.71 20.55 -6.98
CA GLY A 161 -5.04 21.11 -6.76
C GLY A 161 -5.01 22.46 -6.04
N GLN A 162 -4.16 22.62 -5.03
CA GLN A 162 -3.98 23.90 -4.32
C GLN A 162 -3.49 25.00 -5.26
N SER A 163 -2.59 24.67 -6.20
CA SER A 163 -2.10 25.66 -7.17
C SER A 163 -3.24 26.24 -8.02
N CYS A 164 -4.21 25.41 -8.44
CA CYS A 164 -5.41 25.88 -9.14
C CYS A 164 -6.29 26.76 -8.26
N MET A 165 -6.48 26.39 -6.98
CA MET A 165 -7.30 27.17 -6.05
C MET A 165 -6.69 28.55 -5.76
N VAL A 166 -5.37 28.63 -5.62
CA VAL A 166 -4.66 29.90 -5.43
C VAL A 166 -4.93 30.86 -6.59
N VAL A 167 -4.85 30.40 -7.84
CA VAL A 167 -5.18 31.22 -9.02
C VAL A 167 -6.60 31.79 -8.91
N THR A 168 -7.57 30.97 -8.53
CA THR A 168 -8.97 31.40 -8.45
C THR A 168 -9.21 32.39 -7.33
N ASN A 169 -8.51 32.27 -6.20
CA ASN A 169 -8.62 33.21 -5.10
C ASN A 169 -8.06 34.59 -5.45
N PHE A 170 -6.93 34.65 -6.17
CA PHE A 170 -6.39 35.92 -6.64
C PHE A 170 -7.27 36.57 -7.72
N ALA A 171 -7.88 35.76 -8.59
CA ALA A 171 -8.79 36.24 -9.62
C ALA A 171 -10.04 36.94 -9.06
N LYS A 172 -10.55 36.50 -7.91
CA LYS A 172 -11.70 37.12 -7.25
C LYS A 172 -11.43 38.54 -6.76
N SER A 173 -10.16 38.90 -6.54
CA SER A 173 -9.80 40.22 -5.99
C SER A 173 -9.94 41.37 -6.99
N ASN A 174 -10.34 41.13 -8.26
CA ASN A 174 -10.57 42.13 -9.31
C ASN A 174 -9.42 43.13 -9.57
N ASN A 175 -8.22 42.87 -9.04
CA ASN A 175 -7.04 43.70 -9.26
C ASN A 175 -6.14 42.96 -10.26
N ASP A 176 -6.01 43.44 -11.48
CA ASP A 176 -5.15 42.81 -12.50
C ASP A 176 -3.69 42.66 -12.03
N ALA A 177 -3.23 43.59 -11.18
CA ALA A 177 -1.92 43.52 -10.53
C ALA A 177 -1.76 42.31 -9.58
N SER A 178 -2.84 41.84 -8.93
CA SER A 178 -2.76 40.69 -8.02
C SER A 178 -2.67 39.36 -8.77
N LEU A 179 -3.22 39.28 -9.98
CA LEU A 179 -3.10 38.10 -10.84
C LEU A 179 -1.65 37.89 -11.31
N ALA A 180 -0.94 38.98 -11.63
CA ALA A 180 0.46 38.92 -12.03
C ALA A 180 1.36 38.34 -10.91
N LEU A 181 1.03 38.65 -9.64
CA LEU A 181 1.75 38.14 -8.47
C LEU A 181 1.48 36.64 -8.20
N ALA A 182 0.37 36.08 -8.70
CA ALA A 182 0.00 34.69 -8.44
C ALA A 182 0.83 33.67 -9.24
N TRP A 183 1.26 34.02 -10.46
CA TRP A 183 2.04 33.13 -11.34
C TRP A 183 3.30 32.52 -10.72
N PRO A 184 4.20 33.28 -10.04
CA PRO A 184 5.37 32.69 -9.40
C PRO A 184 5.01 31.71 -8.28
N ILE A 185 3.96 31.98 -7.50
CA ILE A 185 3.48 31.09 -6.42
C ILE A 185 2.98 29.77 -7.01
N VAL A 186 2.19 29.86 -8.09
CA VAL A 186 1.65 28.69 -8.80
C VAL A 186 2.78 27.87 -9.42
N GLY A 187 3.75 28.52 -10.08
CA GLY A 187 4.92 27.87 -10.63
C GLY A 187 5.72 27.12 -9.57
N PHE A 188 5.92 27.73 -8.39
CA PHE A 188 6.60 27.09 -7.26
C PHE A 188 5.83 25.89 -6.70
N LEU A 189 4.50 25.99 -6.57
CA LEU A 189 3.66 24.88 -6.10
C LEU A 189 3.63 23.71 -7.09
N LEU A 190 3.54 23.99 -8.39
CA LEU A 190 3.61 22.95 -9.43
C LEU A 190 4.99 22.29 -9.48
N LEU A 191 6.07 23.07 -9.37
CA LEU A 191 7.43 22.52 -9.26
C LEU A 191 7.56 21.60 -8.04
N THR A 192 6.99 22.01 -6.90
CA THR A 192 6.97 21.19 -5.68
C THR A 192 6.18 19.91 -5.89
N SER A 193 5.02 19.97 -6.55
CA SER A 193 4.22 18.79 -6.90
C SER A 193 4.99 17.81 -7.79
N CYS A 194 5.67 18.32 -8.83
CA CYS A 194 6.54 17.51 -9.70
C CYS A 194 7.70 16.88 -8.93
N CYS A 195 8.34 17.64 -8.05
CA CYS A 195 9.42 17.15 -7.18
C CYS A 195 8.94 16.01 -6.26
N LEU A 196 7.79 16.18 -5.61
CA LEU A 196 7.19 15.13 -4.76
C LEU A 196 6.86 13.86 -5.55
N CYS A 197 6.32 14.00 -6.76
CA CYS A 197 6.06 12.87 -7.65
C CYS A 197 7.36 12.13 -8.02
N TRP A 198 8.42 12.88 -8.36
CA TRP A 198 9.72 12.33 -8.66
C TRP A 198 10.35 11.60 -7.46
N VAL A 199 10.34 12.20 -6.27
CA VAL A 199 10.84 11.59 -5.03
C VAL A 199 10.09 10.30 -4.72
N SER A 200 8.76 10.31 -4.81
CA SER A 200 7.92 9.13 -4.57
C SER A 200 8.28 7.98 -5.52
N ASN A 201 8.42 8.27 -6.82
CA ASN A 201 8.83 7.27 -7.81
C ASN A 201 10.25 6.76 -7.57
N LYS A 202 11.19 7.64 -7.21
CA LYS A 202 12.58 7.26 -6.95
C LYS A 202 12.72 6.40 -5.70
N GLN A 203 12.00 6.72 -4.62
CA GLN A 203 11.96 5.90 -3.40
C GLN A 203 11.41 4.50 -3.69
N GLN A 204 10.34 4.39 -4.48
CA GLN A 204 9.80 3.09 -4.88
C GLN A 204 10.80 2.29 -5.72
N SER A 205 11.54 2.93 -6.63
CA SER A 205 12.59 2.26 -7.42
C SER A 205 13.71 1.73 -6.52
N ILE A 206 14.27 2.58 -5.66
CA ILE A 206 15.38 2.19 -4.77
C ILE A 206 14.95 1.05 -3.86
N PHE A 207 13.72 1.10 -3.32
CA PHE A 207 13.19 0.02 -2.50
C PHE A 207 13.13 -1.30 -3.28
N ARG A 208 12.63 -1.29 -4.52
CA ARG A 208 12.56 -2.50 -5.36
C ARG A 208 13.95 -3.09 -5.62
N ASP A 209 14.94 -2.25 -5.92
CA ASP A 209 16.30 -2.71 -6.20
C ASP A 209 16.93 -3.36 -4.95
N ARG A 210 16.84 -2.69 -3.80
CA ARG A 210 17.36 -3.21 -2.53
C ARG A 210 16.63 -4.46 -2.08
N TYR A 211 15.32 -4.50 -2.31
CA TYR A 211 14.50 -5.66 -1.98
C TYR A 211 14.86 -6.87 -2.85
N ALA A 212 15.05 -6.68 -4.15
CA ALA A 212 15.49 -7.73 -5.06
C ALA A 212 16.87 -8.29 -4.65
N MET A 213 17.82 -7.42 -4.29
CA MET A 213 19.13 -7.84 -3.78
C MET A 213 19.02 -8.68 -2.49
N ALA A 214 18.21 -8.24 -1.53
CA ALA A 214 18.01 -8.99 -0.28
C ALA A 214 17.44 -10.39 -0.55
N LYS A 215 16.46 -10.49 -1.45
CA LYS A 215 15.83 -11.76 -1.83
C LYS A 215 16.78 -12.72 -2.55
N MET A 216 17.69 -12.19 -3.38
CA MET A 216 18.74 -12.97 -4.01
C MET A 216 19.70 -13.59 -2.99
N HIS A 217 19.99 -12.91 -1.88
CA HIS A 217 20.84 -13.44 -0.81
C HIS A 217 20.11 -14.40 0.15
N GLU A 218 18.80 -14.28 0.29
CA GLU A 218 17.98 -15.16 1.14
C GLU A 218 17.81 -16.57 0.54
N THR A 219 17.59 -16.63 -0.77
CA THR A 219 17.35 -17.90 -1.49
C THR A 219 18.43 -18.98 -1.27
N PRO A 220 19.75 -18.69 -1.36
CA PRO A 220 20.78 -19.70 -1.12
C PRO A 220 20.83 -20.16 0.35
N LEU A 221 20.50 -19.30 1.30
CA LEU A 221 20.44 -19.67 2.72
C LEU A 221 19.27 -20.62 2.99
N LEU A 222 18.11 -20.34 2.41
CA LEU A 222 16.94 -21.22 2.49
C LEU A 222 17.23 -22.59 1.86
N ASN A 223 17.81 -22.61 0.66
CA ASN A 223 18.21 -23.86 0.00
C ASN A 223 19.22 -24.66 0.85
N HIS A 224 20.15 -23.98 1.52
CA HIS A 224 21.11 -24.63 2.42
C HIS A 224 20.43 -25.22 3.66
N ILE A 225 19.51 -24.50 4.30
CA ILE A 225 18.71 -25.00 5.43
C ILE A 225 17.88 -26.21 5.02
N ASP A 226 17.22 -26.16 3.86
CA ASP A 226 16.43 -27.27 3.34
C ASP A 226 17.30 -28.51 3.07
N SER A 227 18.51 -28.31 2.52
CA SER A 227 19.48 -29.40 2.31
C SER A 227 19.95 -30.05 3.62
N MET A 228 20.14 -29.28 4.70
CA MET A 228 20.50 -29.81 6.01
C MET A 228 19.33 -30.54 6.67
N SER A 229 18.11 -30.03 6.53
CA SER A 229 16.90 -30.65 7.11
C SER A 229 16.58 -32.01 6.48
N SER A 230 16.85 -32.16 5.18
CA SER A 230 16.64 -33.41 4.44
C SER A 230 17.72 -34.45 4.74
N SER A 231 18.99 -34.06 4.84
CA SER A 231 20.09 -34.96 5.21
C SER A 231 19.90 -35.59 6.60
N ASN A 232 19.28 -34.88 7.55
CA ASN A 232 19.07 -35.40 8.89
C ASN A 232 17.94 -36.45 8.96
N ARG A 233 17.02 -36.46 7.98
CA ARG A 233 15.93 -37.44 7.91
C ARG A 233 16.37 -38.80 7.36
N SER A 234 17.33 -38.82 6.43
CA SER A 234 17.83 -40.08 5.84
C SER A 234 18.68 -40.91 6.82
N GLY A 235 19.37 -40.27 7.77
CA GLY A 235 20.18 -40.97 8.76
C GLY A 235 19.37 -41.79 9.78
N PHE A 236 18.13 -41.39 10.07
CA PHE A 236 17.29 -42.07 11.05
C PHE A 236 16.52 -43.28 10.47
N ALA A 237 16.20 -43.26 9.17
CA ALA A 237 15.51 -44.36 8.52
C ALA A 237 16.37 -45.65 8.42
N GLY A 238 17.70 -45.51 8.31
CA GLY A 238 18.61 -46.66 8.23
C GLY A 238 18.80 -47.43 9.54
N PHE A 239 18.33 -46.90 10.68
CA PHE A 239 18.47 -47.57 11.99
C PHE A 239 17.26 -48.44 12.36
N VAL A 240 16.14 -48.34 11.64
CA VAL A 240 14.89 -49.05 11.98
C VAL A 240 14.75 -50.39 11.25
N ASP A 241 15.51 -50.64 10.18
CA ASP A 241 15.46 -51.90 9.40
C ASP A 241 16.43 -53.00 9.92
N VAL A 242 16.92 -52.90 11.17
CA VAL A 242 17.74 -53.94 11.81
C VAL A 242 17.03 -54.49 13.05
N GLN A 243 15.89 -55.15 12.83
CA GLN A 243 15.27 -56.09 13.78
C GLN A 243 14.29 -57.01 13.06
#